data_AF-A0A813EMT2-F1
#
_entry.id   AF-A0A813EMT2-F1
#
_cell.length_a   1.000
_cell.length_b   1.000
_cell.length_c   1.000
_cell.angle_alpha   90.00
_cell.angle_beta   90.00
_cell.angle_gamma   90.00
#
_symmetry.space_group_name_H-M   'P 1'
#
loop_
_entity.id
_entity.type
_entity.pdbx_description
1 polymer ?
#
loop_
_entity_poly.entity_id
_entity_poly.type
_entity_poly.pdbx_seq_one_letter_code
_entity_poly.pdbx_strand_id
1 'polypeptide(L)'
;DDYACVEGLRKKVETWDAKDTGTIELVDPETRRKMVADPMFKVEKTIRDVKKEKSDKERLVDLQDLMDEREDIYSVNCAMRKVHRAKRKEEKAKEEAERLAGKPNFAVILAPASEEDRREAKAVVFKTDHDKIERAVRRSKVLSGPVVV
;
A
#
# COMPACT_ATOMS: atom_id res chain seq x y z
N ASP A 1 -17.04 -7.89 -57.13
CA ASP A 1 -17.59 -9.20 -57.54
C ASP A 1 -16.46 -10.21 -57.66
N ASP A 2 -16.59 -11.35 -56.97
CA ASP A 2 -15.63 -12.45 -57.00
C ASP A 2 -15.73 -13.22 -58.32
N TYR A 3 -14.60 -13.58 -58.95
CA TYR A 3 -14.59 -14.35 -60.19
C TYR A 3 -15.07 -15.79 -59.98
N ALA A 4 -15.95 -16.27 -60.87
CA ALA A 4 -16.43 -17.64 -60.87
C ALA A 4 -15.39 -18.60 -61.48
N CYS A 5 -14.93 -19.59 -60.71
CA CYS A 5 -14.14 -20.69 -61.25
C CYS A 5 -15.07 -21.64 -62.02
N VAL A 6 -14.86 -21.77 -63.34
CA VAL A 6 -15.80 -22.47 -64.24
C VAL A 6 -15.59 -23.98 -64.23
N GLU A 7 -14.48 -24.49 -64.80
CA GLU A 7 -14.21 -25.94 -64.85
C GLU A 7 -12.72 -26.24 -64.63
N GLY A 8 -12.42 -27.27 -63.82
CA GLY A 8 -11.06 -27.77 -63.58
C GLY A 8 -10.23 -27.02 -62.52
N LEU A 9 -10.66 -25.83 -62.07
CA LEU A 9 -9.96 -25.05 -61.03
C LEU A 9 -10.61 -25.25 -59.65
N ARG A 10 -9.79 -25.38 -58.60
CA ARG A 10 -10.24 -25.34 -57.20
C ARG A 10 -9.80 -24.03 -56.56
N LYS A 11 -10.75 -23.27 -56.03
CA LYS A 11 -10.44 -22.10 -55.19
C LYS A 11 -9.89 -22.59 -53.86
N LYS A 12 -8.65 -22.24 -53.54
CA LYS A 12 -8.10 -22.47 -52.21
C LYS A 12 -8.73 -21.46 -51.26
N VAL A 13 -9.68 -21.92 -50.44
CA VAL A 13 -10.30 -21.11 -49.39
C VAL A 13 -9.59 -21.44 -48.09
N GLU A 14 -8.66 -20.58 -47.67
CA GLU A 14 -8.04 -20.65 -46.35
C GLU A 14 -8.85 -19.77 -45.40
N THR A 15 -9.64 -20.40 -44.52
CA THR A 15 -10.25 -19.75 -43.37
C THR A 15 -9.34 -19.94 -42.17
N TRP A 16 -8.78 -18.86 -41.65
CA TRP A 16 -7.96 -18.91 -40.43
C TRP A 16 -8.85 -18.86 -39.19
N ASP A 17 -8.87 -19.94 -38.41
CA ASP A 17 -9.44 -19.91 -37.08
C ASP A 17 -8.41 -19.35 -36.08
N ALA A 18 -8.88 -18.60 -35.09
CA ALA A 18 -8.03 -18.06 -34.03
C ALA A 18 -7.32 -19.19 -33.25
N LYS A 19 -7.99 -20.35 -33.14
CA LYS A 19 -7.45 -21.57 -32.52
C LYS A 19 -6.28 -22.16 -33.31
N ASP A 20 -6.37 -22.19 -34.63
CA ASP A 20 -5.33 -22.76 -35.51
C ASP A 20 -4.08 -21.88 -35.56
N THR A 21 -4.23 -20.57 -35.32
CA THR A 21 -3.14 -19.59 -35.33
C THR A 21 -2.54 -19.32 -33.95
N GLY A 22 -3.09 -19.92 -32.88
CA GLY A 22 -2.69 -19.63 -31.50
C GLY A 22 -2.99 -18.20 -31.06
N THR A 23 -3.88 -17.50 -31.77
CA THR A 23 -4.27 -16.12 -31.46
C THR A 23 -5.36 -16.12 -30.40
N ILE A 24 -5.29 -15.19 -29.45
CA ILE A 24 -6.30 -15.05 -28.41
C ILE A 24 -7.61 -14.55 -29.03
N GLU A 25 -8.70 -15.30 -28.84
CA GLU A 25 -10.04 -14.80 -29.16
C GLU A 25 -10.44 -13.69 -28.17
N LEU A 26 -10.59 -12.45 -28.67
CA LEU A 26 -10.89 -11.27 -27.84
C LEU A 26 -12.23 -11.33 -27.13
N VAL A 27 -13.19 -12.10 -27.65
CA VAL A 27 -14.54 -12.21 -27.10
C VAL A 27 -14.87 -13.67 -26.87
N ASP A 28 -15.07 -14.02 -25.60
CA ASP A 28 -15.50 -15.35 -25.20
C ASP A 28 -16.73 -15.80 -26.00
N PRO A 29 -16.73 -17.03 -26.56
CA PRO A 29 -17.79 -17.53 -27.42
C PRO A 29 -19.19 -17.47 -26.78
N GLU A 30 -19.32 -17.64 -25.46
CA GLU A 30 -20.62 -17.53 -24.79
C GLU A 30 -21.10 -16.08 -24.78
N THR A 31 -20.21 -15.13 -24.47
CA THR A 31 -20.57 -13.71 -24.52
C THR A 31 -20.94 -13.26 -25.93
N ARG A 32 -20.29 -13.81 -26.96
CA ARG A 32 -20.64 -13.56 -28.37
C ARG A 32 -22.05 -14.07 -28.69
N ARG A 33 -22.38 -15.29 -28.26
CA ARG A 33 -23.75 -15.85 -28.42
C ARG A 33 -24.79 -14.99 -27.73
N LYS A 34 -24.52 -14.51 -26.51
CA LYS A 34 -25.42 -13.61 -25.76
C LYS A 34 -25.62 -12.27 -26.47
N MET A 35 -24.57 -11.68 -27.06
CA MET A 35 -24.69 -10.43 -27.83
C MET A 35 -25.48 -10.59 -29.14
N VAL A 36 -25.54 -11.79 -29.71
CA VAL A 36 -26.37 -12.08 -30.90
C VAL A 36 -27.81 -12.36 -30.49
N ALA A 37 -28.02 -13.08 -29.39
CA ALA A 37 -29.35 -13.45 -28.91
C ALA A 37 -30.13 -12.27 -28.30
N ASP A 38 -29.45 -11.35 -27.61
CA ASP A 38 -30.09 -10.22 -26.92
C ASP A 38 -29.51 -8.87 -27.37
N PRO A 39 -30.31 -8.02 -28.04
CA PRO A 39 -29.87 -6.69 -28.47
C PRO A 39 -29.64 -5.72 -27.29
N MET A 40 -30.36 -5.86 -26.18
CA MET A 40 -30.16 -5.00 -25.00
C MET A 40 -28.83 -5.30 -24.32
N PHE A 41 -28.50 -6.58 -24.15
CA PHE A 41 -27.19 -7.00 -23.63
C PHE A 41 -26.03 -6.47 -24.48
N LYS A 42 -26.17 -6.49 -25.81
CA LYS A 42 -25.17 -5.93 -26.72
C LYS A 42 -24.95 -4.43 -26.47
N VAL A 43 -26.02 -3.65 -26.34
CA VAL A 43 -25.94 -2.20 -26.10
C VAL A 43 -25.33 -1.88 -24.73
N GLU A 44 -25.70 -2.61 -23.68
CA GLU A 44 -25.12 -2.40 -22.36
C GLU A 44 -23.62 -2.68 -22.34
N LYS A 45 -23.22 -3.80 -22.94
CA LYS A 45 -21.81 -4.19 -23.03
C LYS A 45 -20.99 -3.16 -23.83
N THR A 46 -21.48 -2.70 -24.99
CA THR A 46 -20.77 -1.69 -25.78
C THR A 46 -20.61 -0.38 -25.01
N ILE A 47 -21.63 0.07 -24.29
CA ILE A 47 -21.53 1.28 -23.45
C ILE A 47 -20.52 1.09 -22.32
N ARG A 48 -20.51 -0.07 -21.66
CA ARG A 48 -19.54 -0.40 -20.60
C ARG A 48 -18.12 -0.41 -21.14
N ASP A 49 -17.90 -1.03 -22.30
CA ASP A 49 -16.60 -1.13 -22.93
C ASP A 49 -16.07 0.26 -23.32
N VAL A 50 -16.91 1.14 -23.88
CA VAL A 50 -16.54 2.54 -24.19
C VAL A 50 -16.21 3.34 -22.92
N LYS A 51 -16.95 3.14 -21.83
CA LYS A 51 -16.64 3.81 -20.55
C LYS A 51 -15.29 3.35 -20.00
N LYS A 52 -15.03 2.04 -20.05
CA LYS A 52 -13.75 1.47 -19.61
C LYS A 52 -12.61 1.97 -20.48
N GLU A 53 -12.80 2.02 -21.80
CA GLU A 53 -11.80 2.55 -22.73
C GLU A 53 -11.43 4.00 -22.39
N LYS A 54 -12.42 4.84 -22.05
CA LYS A 54 -12.16 6.23 -21.63
C LYS A 54 -11.37 6.30 -20.32
N SER A 55 -11.79 5.57 -19.29
CA SER A 55 -11.07 5.57 -18.00
C SER A 55 -9.64 5.02 -18.14
N ASP A 56 -9.46 3.99 -18.96
CA ASP A 56 -8.14 3.40 -19.19
C ASP A 56 -7.25 4.37 -19.99
N LYS A 57 -7.80 5.13 -20.94
CA LYS A 57 -7.06 6.19 -21.66
C LYS A 57 -6.62 7.31 -20.72
N GLU A 58 -7.51 7.81 -19.86
CA GLU A 58 -7.18 8.83 -18.87
C GLU A 58 -6.04 8.34 -17.95
N ARG A 59 -6.15 7.11 -17.44
CA ARG A 59 -5.10 6.49 -16.63
C ARG A 59 -3.76 6.34 -17.37
N LEU A 60 -3.79 6.03 -18.67
CA LEU A 60 -2.57 5.92 -19.48
C LEU A 60 -1.89 7.29 -19.66
N VAL A 61 -2.68 8.36 -19.82
CA VAL A 61 -2.16 9.73 -19.85
C VAL A 61 -1.49 10.07 -18.52
N ASP A 62 -2.15 9.80 -17.39
CA ASP A 62 -1.55 10.05 -16.06
C ASP A 62 -0.22 9.31 -15.88
N LEU A 63 -0.14 8.06 -16.36
CA LEU A 63 1.09 7.28 -16.31
C LEU A 63 2.18 7.84 -17.21
N GLN A 64 1.80 8.34 -18.39
CA GLN A 64 2.73 8.99 -19.31
C GLN A 64 3.28 10.28 -18.70
N ASP A 65 2.43 11.12 -18.12
CA ASP A 65 2.84 12.36 -17.44
C ASP A 65 3.82 12.06 -16.29
N LEU A 66 3.54 11.03 -15.48
CA LEU A 66 4.46 10.57 -14.42
C LEU A 66 5.80 10.03 -14.94
N MET A 67 5.82 9.47 -16.15
CA MET A 67 7.06 9.03 -16.80
C MET A 67 7.86 10.21 -17.34
N ASP A 68 7.18 11.19 -17.95
CA ASP A 68 7.80 12.41 -18.49
C ASP A 68 8.39 13.27 -17.36
N GLU A 69 7.72 13.34 -16.20
CA GLU A 69 8.30 13.94 -14.98
C GLU A 69 9.60 13.26 -14.51
N ARG A 70 9.79 11.98 -14.87
CA ARG A 70 10.91 11.13 -14.46
C ARG A 70 11.86 10.83 -15.62
N GLU A 71 11.93 11.70 -16.62
CA GLU A 71 12.87 11.58 -17.74
C GLU A 71 14.32 11.40 -17.27
N ASP A 72 14.74 12.13 -16.23
CA ASP A 72 16.06 11.93 -15.62
C ASP A 72 16.05 10.75 -14.64
N ILE A 73 16.14 9.56 -15.22
CA ILE A 73 16.21 8.28 -14.50
C ILE A 73 17.40 8.24 -13.53
N TYR A 74 18.51 8.94 -13.83
CA TYR A 74 19.70 8.89 -13.01
C TYR A 74 19.52 9.67 -11.70
N SER A 75 19.00 10.91 -11.75
CA SER A 75 18.79 11.70 -10.54
C SER A 75 17.75 11.07 -9.61
N VAL A 76 16.66 10.54 -10.17
CA VAL A 76 15.61 9.82 -9.41
C VAL A 76 16.20 8.60 -8.69
N ASN A 77 16.98 7.79 -9.40
CA ASN A 77 17.62 6.61 -8.80
C ASN A 77 18.68 6.99 -7.76
N CYS A 78 19.42 8.07 -7.99
CA CYS A 78 20.39 8.59 -7.03
C CYS A 78 19.68 9.01 -5.73
N ALA A 79 18.59 9.77 -5.83
CA ALA A 79 17.77 10.19 -4.70
C ALA A 79 17.19 8.98 -3.94
N MET A 80 16.62 8.00 -4.65
CA MET A 80 16.07 6.78 -4.05
C MET A 80 17.15 5.99 -3.30
N ARG A 81 18.33 5.81 -3.89
CA ARG A 81 19.46 5.15 -3.23
C ARG A 81 19.92 5.91 -2.00
N LYS A 82 19.94 7.25 -2.03
CA LYS A 82 20.27 8.09 -0.87
C LYS A 82 19.29 7.86 0.28
N VAL A 83 17.99 7.90 0.01
CA VAL A 83 16.93 7.65 1.01
C VAL A 83 17.06 6.24 1.59
N HIS A 84 17.25 5.22 0.75
CA HIS A 84 17.38 3.84 1.22
C HIS A 84 18.64 3.62 2.06
N ARG A 85 19.76 4.25 1.70
CA ARG A 85 20.99 4.20 2.50
C ARG A 85 20.80 4.87 3.86
N ALA A 86 20.14 6.03 3.91
CA ALA A 86 19.84 6.72 5.16
C ALA A 86 18.94 5.84 6.05
N LYS A 87 17.85 5.31 5.51
CA LYS A 87 16.94 4.41 6.23
C LYS A 87 17.66 3.17 6.78
N ARG A 88 18.48 2.50 5.98
CA ARG A 88 19.28 1.35 6.45
C ARG A 88 20.27 1.73 7.56
N LYS A 89 20.82 2.95 7.52
CA LYS A 89 21.71 3.43 8.58
C LYS A 89 20.94 3.65 9.88
N GLU A 90 19.73 4.23 9.80
CA GLU A 90 18.85 4.41 10.95
C GLU A 90 18.38 3.07 11.53
N GLU A 91 17.98 2.12 10.68
CA GLU A 91 17.60 0.76 11.09
C GLU A 91 18.75 0.06 11.81
N LYS A 92 19.97 0.10 11.25
CA LYS A 92 21.17 -0.45 11.92
C LYS A 92 21.46 0.23 13.26
N ALA A 93 21.34 1.54 13.34
CA ALA A 93 21.55 2.27 14.59
C ALA A 93 20.50 1.89 15.65
N LYS A 94 19.24 1.66 15.24
CA LYS A 94 18.18 1.15 16.12
C LYS A 94 18.49 -0.27 16.58
N GLU A 95 18.86 -1.17 15.67
CA GLU A 95 19.26 -2.54 16.00
C GLU A 95 20.46 -2.59 16.98
N GLU A 96 21.46 -1.73 16.78
CA GLU A 96 22.61 -1.62 17.70
C GLU A 96 22.18 -1.08 19.07
N ALA A 97 21.30 -0.08 19.11
CA ALA A 97 20.76 0.45 20.36
C ALA A 97 19.91 -0.59 21.11
N GLU A 98 19.09 -1.38 20.41
CA GLU A 98 18.34 -2.50 20.98
C GLU A 98 19.27 -3.61 21.49
N ARG A 99 20.34 -3.93 20.74
CA ARG A 99 21.35 -4.90 21.19
C ARG A 99 22.05 -4.42 22.47
N LEU A 100 22.36 -3.13 22.58
CA LEU A 100 23.02 -2.54 23.75
C LEU A 100 22.07 -2.44 24.96
N ALA A 101 20.80 -2.12 24.73
CA ALA A 101 19.77 -2.13 25.77
C ALA A 101 19.47 -3.54 26.31
N GLY A 102 19.82 -4.57 25.54
CA GLY A 102 19.59 -5.97 25.87
C GLY A 102 18.16 -6.39 25.51
N LYS A 103 17.94 -7.71 25.42
CA LYS A 103 16.58 -8.24 25.20
C LYS A 103 15.72 -7.86 26.40
N PRO A 104 14.57 -7.19 26.20
CA PRO A 104 13.64 -6.97 27.31
C PRO A 104 13.24 -8.32 27.89
N ASN A 105 13.22 -8.44 29.21
CA ASN A 105 12.73 -9.65 29.91
C ASN A 105 11.19 -9.82 29.80
N PHE A 106 10.57 -9.15 28.83
CA PHE A 106 9.14 -9.20 28.56
C PHE A 106 8.86 -10.18 27.43
N ALA A 107 7.82 -11.00 27.57
CA ALA A 107 7.40 -11.95 26.55
C ALA A 107 6.72 -11.31 25.33
N VAL A 108 6.72 -9.97 25.24
CA VAL A 108 6.01 -9.20 24.22
C VAL A 108 6.95 -8.20 23.55
N ILE A 109 6.71 -7.97 22.25
CA ILE A 109 7.43 -6.98 21.45
C ILE A 109 7.00 -5.58 21.92
N LEU A 110 7.97 -4.76 22.32
CA LEU A 110 7.70 -3.39 22.75
C LEU A 110 7.44 -2.49 21.53
N ALA A 111 6.47 -1.59 21.66
CA ALA A 111 6.23 -0.53 20.69
C ALA A 111 7.40 0.48 20.70
N PRO A 112 7.63 1.21 19.59
CA PRO A 112 8.64 2.27 19.57
C PRO A 112 8.30 3.37 20.59
N ALA A 113 9.33 3.96 21.19
CA ALA A 113 9.13 5.03 22.17
C ALA A 113 8.48 6.27 21.52
N SER A 114 7.32 6.68 22.03
CA SER A 114 6.68 7.95 21.67
C SER A 114 7.20 9.09 22.56
N GLU A 115 7.37 10.28 21.99
CA GLU A 115 7.73 11.47 22.76
C GLU A 115 6.59 11.92 23.68
N GLU A 116 5.35 11.69 23.27
CA GLU A 116 4.15 12.02 24.04
C GLU A 116 4.09 11.17 25.31
N ASP A 117 4.19 9.85 25.17
CA ASP A 117 4.25 8.91 26.30
C ASP A 117 5.38 9.26 27.28
N ARG A 118 6.55 9.67 26.75
CA ARG A 118 7.68 10.07 27.58
C ARG A 118 7.38 11.34 28.39
N ARG A 119 6.66 12.30 27.81
CA ARG A 119 6.25 13.53 28.50
C ARG A 119 5.22 13.23 29.59
N GLU A 120 4.21 12.43 29.27
CA GLU A 120 3.18 12.04 30.22
C GLU A 120 3.75 11.24 31.40
N ALA A 121 4.59 10.25 31.12
CA ALA A 121 5.25 9.45 32.16
C ALA A 121 6.09 10.30 33.12
N LYS A 122 6.72 11.37 32.63
CA LYS A 122 7.47 12.33 33.47
C LYS A 122 6.56 13.23 34.30
N ALA A 123 5.36 13.55 33.81
CA ALA A 123 4.41 14.39 34.51
C ALA A 123 3.71 13.66 35.68
N VAL A 124 3.62 12.32 35.60
CA VAL A 124 3.02 11.51 36.66
C VAL A 124 4.01 11.30 37.80
N VAL A 125 3.71 11.85 38.97
CA VAL A 125 4.45 11.58 40.21
C VAL A 125 3.74 10.50 41.00
N PHE A 126 4.29 9.28 41.01
CA PHE A 126 3.81 8.21 41.86
C PHE A 126 4.30 8.40 43.29
N LYS A 127 3.39 8.31 44.26
CA LYS A 127 3.74 8.37 45.69
C LYS A 127 4.40 7.05 46.08
N THR A 128 5.64 7.12 46.54
CA THR A 128 6.40 5.96 47.02
C THR A 128 6.15 5.73 48.51
N ASP A 129 6.59 4.59 49.04
CA ASP A 129 6.51 4.30 50.47
C ASP A 129 7.35 5.27 51.32
N HIS A 130 8.45 5.78 50.76
CA HIS A 130 9.24 6.85 51.36
C HIS A 130 8.41 8.13 51.58
N ASP A 131 7.56 8.50 50.62
CA ASP A 131 6.68 9.67 50.73
C ASP A 131 5.56 9.47 51.77
N LYS A 132 5.18 8.22 52.05
CA LYS A 132 4.23 7.88 53.12
C LYS A 132 4.89 8.05 54.49
N ILE A 133 6.12 7.57 54.63
CA ILE A 133 6.93 7.71 55.85
C ILE A 133 7.21 9.18 56.14
N GLU A 134 7.66 9.95 55.13
CA GLU A 134 7.87 11.39 55.30
C GLU A 134 6.60 12.14 55.70
N ARG A 135 5.44 11.82 55.08
CA ARG A 135 4.17 12.42 55.51
C ARG A 135 3.79 12.04 56.93
N ALA A 136 4.02 10.78 57.34
CA ALA A 136 3.72 10.33 58.70
C ALA A 136 4.59 11.08 59.72
N VAL A 137 5.89 11.25 59.43
CA VAL A 137 6.83 12.03 60.24
C VAL A 137 6.47 13.52 60.27
N ARG A 138 6.05 14.11 59.14
CA ARG A 138 5.56 15.49 59.11
C ARG A 138 4.28 15.65 59.92
N ARG A 139 3.33 14.72 59.81
CA ARG A 139 2.09 14.73 60.60
C ARG A 139 2.36 14.61 62.09
N SER A 140 3.20 13.66 62.50
CA SER A 140 3.54 13.49 63.93
C SER A 140 4.21 14.74 64.50
N LYS A 141 5.07 15.40 63.72
CA LYS A 141 5.73 16.65 64.11
C LYS A 141 4.77 17.85 64.19
N VAL A 142 3.75 17.91 63.32
CA VAL A 142 2.68 18.93 63.38
C VAL A 142 1.76 18.68 64.58
N LEU A 143 1.44 17.43 64.89
CA LEU A 143 0.67 17.04 66.07
C LEU A 143 1.42 17.27 67.39
N SER A 144 2.75 17.18 67.38
CA SER A 144 3.59 17.46 68.56
C SER A 144 3.96 18.94 68.70
N GLY A 145 3.59 19.79 67.74
CA GLY A 145 3.79 21.24 67.82
C GLY A 145 2.73 21.89 68.71
N PRO A 146 3.02 23.05 69.33
CA PRO A 146 2.03 23.73 70.17
C PRO A 146 0.86 24.19 69.30
N VAL A 147 -0.35 23.76 69.67
CA VAL A 147 -1.59 24.29 69.10
C VAL A 147 -1.77 25.70 69.64
N VAL A 148 -1.53 26.70 68.79
CA VAL A 148 -1.88 28.09 69.11
C VAL A 148 -3.40 28.20 68.97
N VAL A 149 -4.08 28.33 70.11
CA VAL A 149 -5.51 28.72 70.22
C VAL A 149 -5.62 30.22 70.10
#